data_AF-A0AAP2Z0K7-F1
#
_entry.id   AF-A0AAP2Z0K7-F1
#
_cell.length_a   1.000
_cell.length_b   1.000
_cell.length_c   1.000
_cell.angle_alpha   90.00
_cell.angle_beta   90.00
_cell.angle_gamma   90.00
#
_symmetry.space_group_name_H-M   'P 1'
#
loop_
_entity.id
_entity.type
_entity.pdbx_description
1 polymer ?
#
loop_
_entity_poly.entity_id
_entity_poly.type
_entity_poly.pdbx_seq_one_letter_code
_entity_poly.pdbx_strand_id
1 'polypeptide(L)'
;MTRGPDGRPNDADRGASASADLSAGADVYADADSDTGADADVRNNPRSTIGPTRRGFLRATAGTAAAVAGFSAVTAATPADEYRSVVDLVDDFGADDTGEAPIDDALAEAVALDDVRIDLPEGTYWIADEGFERWRFGEGAESEEVSNVALVGHGDVTLRPTQGTHEPILTLWGERVRLENVRIDQTGHHTSTGVSVVAEEELVVRDVAVDGVGDGPAEPVDSPAEALEGAAAIIVGALDSDGTARVSNVQAPDGSIPYHRKVGCWVNELHEGDLLIEESTFSQFSDNGIYGSGPGPGDGSVRVEHCTFRNNNVSAIRLGTAGSYAKHCTVVIERDEVPVLPWGGLASRAVWLWYDFDGYLQDIDVTCDHPRGMGVYTDQSQAGPITVEDCRFEFDADGSDVVRVHAAEGLLTLENVSIVGDAGDGPAVTVTGRDVAIENLCLRQTGANRDGLHLTGVAGTVDDASIDVSGTRIVADGDVAVGSLGDGGDGSEGGCSSLPARSSSSSRSN
;
A
#
# COMPACT_ATOMS: atom_id res chain seq x y z
N MET A 1 -4.06 -63.00 29.30
CA MET A 1 -5.18 -63.87 29.73
C MET A 1 -6.40 -62.98 29.97
N THR A 2 -7.49 -63.30 29.28
CA THR A 2 -8.92 -63.01 29.59
C THR A 2 -9.46 -61.58 29.81
N ARG A 3 -10.19 -61.13 28.76
CA ARG A 3 -11.58 -60.59 28.70
C ARG A 3 -12.00 -59.37 29.55
N GLY A 4 -12.56 -58.35 28.85
CA GLY A 4 -13.30 -57.17 29.37
C GLY A 4 -14.74 -57.51 29.82
N PRO A 5 -15.80 -56.66 29.62
CA PRO A 5 -15.88 -55.33 28.99
C PRO A 5 -16.84 -54.31 29.71
N ASP A 6 -17.03 -53.15 29.08
CA ASP A 6 -18.19 -52.22 29.09
C ASP A 6 -18.60 -51.39 30.32
N GLY A 7 -18.76 -50.08 30.08
CA GLY A 7 -19.55 -49.16 30.89
C GLY A 7 -19.30 -47.69 30.55
N ARG A 8 -20.04 -47.13 29.59
CA ARG A 8 -20.10 -45.68 29.30
C ARG A 8 -20.67 -44.91 30.52
N PRO A 9 -20.23 -43.67 30.79
CA PRO A 9 -20.99 -42.73 31.60
C PRO A 9 -21.78 -41.74 30.72
N ASN A 10 -23.03 -41.45 31.14
CA ASN A 10 -23.85 -40.34 30.66
C ASN A 10 -23.52 -39.07 31.47
N ASP A 11 -23.47 -37.97 30.73
CA ASP A 11 -23.94 -36.61 31.03
C ASP A 11 -23.71 -36.04 32.44
N ALA A 12 -22.67 -35.22 32.52
CA ALA A 12 -22.52 -34.20 33.54
C ALA A 12 -22.97 -32.83 33.02
N ASP A 13 -23.50 -32.08 33.97
CA ASP A 13 -24.07 -30.74 33.95
C ASP A 13 -23.38 -29.67 33.09
N ARG A 14 -24.25 -28.79 32.60
CA ARG A 14 -23.95 -27.49 32.00
C ARG A 14 -23.32 -26.55 33.04
N GLY A 15 -22.11 -26.10 32.77
CA GLY A 15 -21.55 -24.86 33.29
C GLY A 15 -21.03 -24.05 32.12
N ALA A 16 -21.71 -22.94 31.80
CA ALA A 16 -21.31 -22.02 30.75
C ALA A 16 -20.11 -21.18 31.23
N SER A 17 -19.01 -21.26 30.49
CA SER A 17 -17.96 -20.24 30.45
C SER A 17 -17.62 -20.02 28.98
N ALA A 18 -17.93 -18.82 28.47
CA ALA A 18 -17.49 -18.38 27.17
C ALA A 18 -15.97 -18.18 27.22
N SER A 19 -15.25 -19.04 26.53
CA SER A 19 -13.88 -18.78 26.08
C SER A 19 -13.99 -18.33 24.62
N ALA A 20 -13.74 -17.05 24.36
CA ALA A 20 -13.48 -16.56 23.02
C ALA A 20 -12.19 -17.23 22.52
N ASP A 21 -12.28 -17.80 21.34
CA ASP A 21 -11.29 -18.66 20.71
C ASP A 21 -10.21 -17.78 20.08
N LEU A 22 -9.02 -17.78 20.69
CA LEU A 22 -7.79 -17.20 20.16
C LEU A 22 -7.26 -18.12 19.05
N SER A 23 -7.81 -18.00 17.85
CA SER A 23 -7.30 -18.70 16.66
C SER A 23 -7.43 -17.90 15.34
N ALA A 24 -7.91 -16.65 15.38
CA ALA A 24 -8.18 -15.87 14.17
C ALA A 24 -6.95 -15.25 13.46
N GLY A 25 -5.77 -15.19 14.09
CA GLY A 25 -4.61 -14.50 13.52
C GLY A 25 -3.66 -15.35 12.65
N ALA A 26 -3.74 -16.68 12.73
CA ALA A 26 -2.80 -17.57 12.03
C ALA A 26 -3.28 -18.04 10.64
N ASP A 27 -4.59 -18.08 10.42
CA ASP A 27 -5.19 -18.60 9.17
C ASP A 27 -5.27 -17.54 8.05
N VAL A 28 -5.01 -16.25 8.34
CA VAL A 28 -5.07 -15.14 7.37
C VAL A 28 -3.89 -15.14 6.38
N TYR A 29 -2.81 -15.87 6.66
CA TYR A 29 -1.60 -15.89 5.83
C TYR A 29 -1.49 -17.08 4.87
N ALA A 30 -2.44 -18.03 4.91
CA ALA A 30 -2.38 -19.24 4.08
C ALA A 30 -2.99 -19.08 2.67
N ASP A 31 -3.76 -18.01 2.41
CA ASP A 31 -4.48 -17.82 1.14
C ASP A 31 -3.76 -16.93 0.12
N ALA A 32 -2.51 -16.53 0.39
CA ALA A 32 -1.71 -15.77 -0.57
C ALA A 32 -1.14 -16.64 -1.71
N ASP A 33 -1.37 -17.96 -1.75
CA ASP A 33 -0.43 -18.89 -2.39
C ASP A 33 -1.02 -20.07 -3.19
N SER A 34 -2.16 -19.90 -3.88
CA SER A 34 -2.66 -20.97 -4.77
C SER A 34 -2.88 -20.64 -6.25
N ASP A 35 -2.50 -19.46 -6.75
CA ASP A 35 -2.70 -19.17 -8.19
C ASP A 35 -1.49 -18.56 -8.91
N THR A 36 -0.28 -19.05 -8.62
CA THR A 36 0.82 -18.97 -9.58
C THR A 36 0.87 -20.23 -10.43
N GLY A 37 0.04 -20.28 -11.46
CA GLY A 37 0.25 -21.18 -12.59
C GLY A 37 1.55 -20.80 -13.31
N ALA A 38 2.68 -21.35 -12.86
CA ALA A 38 3.95 -21.25 -13.56
C ALA A 38 4.69 -22.60 -13.48
N ASP A 39 4.66 -23.33 -14.60
CA ASP A 39 5.53 -24.47 -14.88
C ASP A 39 6.99 -24.05 -14.68
N ALA A 40 7.63 -24.65 -13.68
CA ALA A 40 9.05 -24.49 -13.42
C ALA A 40 9.85 -25.48 -14.28
N ASP A 41 10.51 -24.99 -15.33
CA ASP A 41 11.68 -25.66 -15.88
C ASP A 41 12.73 -24.66 -16.39
N VAL A 42 13.59 -24.17 -15.49
CA VAL A 42 14.92 -23.67 -15.87
C VAL A 42 15.94 -24.09 -14.81
N ARG A 43 16.69 -25.16 -15.12
CA ARG A 43 17.91 -25.54 -14.41
C ARG A 43 19.14 -24.90 -15.07
N ASN A 44 20.01 -24.33 -14.23
CA ASN A 44 21.47 -24.15 -14.37
C ASN A 44 22.02 -23.36 -15.58
N ASN A 45 22.67 -22.20 -15.34
CA ASN A 45 24.15 -22.04 -15.27
C ASN A 45 24.55 -20.56 -14.94
N PRO A 46 25.84 -20.16 -14.82
CA PRO A 46 26.34 -19.47 -13.61
C PRO A 46 26.81 -18.03 -13.84
N ARG A 47 27.02 -17.30 -12.73
CA ARG A 47 27.88 -16.11 -12.56
C ARG A 47 28.09 -15.23 -13.81
N SER A 48 27.29 -14.17 -13.92
CA SER A 48 27.66 -13.00 -14.73
C SER A 48 28.27 -11.91 -13.85
N THR A 49 29.42 -11.45 -14.29
CA THR A 49 30.27 -10.43 -13.69
C THR A 49 29.75 -9.01 -13.93
N ILE A 50 29.72 -8.25 -12.85
CA ILE A 50 29.78 -6.78 -12.69
C ILE A 50 30.02 -5.97 -13.97
N GLY A 51 29.07 -5.06 -14.24
CA GLY A 51 29.29 -3.75 -14.88
C GLY A 51 27.98 -3.02 -15.21
N PRO A 52 27.92 -1.68 -15.29
CA PRO A 52 28.82 -0.63 -14.78
C PRO A 52 28.27 0.08 -13.52
N THR A 53 29.16 0.75 -12.78
CA THR A 53 28.93 1.35 -11.45
C THR A 53 28.24 2.73 -11.48
N ARG A 54 27.59 3.07 -10.35
CA ARG A 54 26.89 4.32 -9.91
C ARG A 54 27.57 5.69 -10.20
N ARG A 55 28.64 5.77 -11.00
CA ARG A 55 29.38 7.02 -11.30
C ARG A 55 28.92 7.78 -12.55
N GLY A 56 27.87 7.32 -13.22
CA GLY A 56 27.23 8.04 -14.35
C GLY A 56 26.10 8.99 -13.95
N PHE A 57 25.43 8.75 -12.82
CA PHE A 57 24.24 9.50 -12.42
C PHE A 57 24.57 10.82 -11.69
N LEU A 58 25.70 10.88 -10.99
CA LEU A 58 26.16 12.06 -10.23
C LEU A 58 26.91 13.12 -11.07
N ARG A 59 26.85 13.06 -12.41
CA ARG A 59 27.37 14.13 -13.29
C ARG A 59 26.29 14.88 -14.06
N ALA A 60 25.01 14.58 -13.81
CA ALA A 60 23.88 15.37 -14.32
C ALA A 60 23.33 16.37 -13.28
N THR A 61 23.76 16.31 -12.01
CA THR A 61 23.30 17.19 -10.91
C THR A 61 24.35 18.15 -10.36
N ALA A 62 25.56 18.18 -10.92
CA ALA A 62 26.59 19.17 -10.57
C ALA A 62 26.50 20.39 -11.49
N GLY A 63 25.42 21.16 -11.38
CA GLY A 63 25.10 22.17 -12.39
C GLY A 63 24.22 23.34 -12.00
N THR A 64 23.74 23.50 -10.75
CA THR A 64 23.04 24.74 -10.35
C THR A 64 23.03 24.93 -8.83
N ALA A 65 24.07 25.58 -8.31
CA ALA A 65 23.97 26.28 -7.03
C ALA A 65 23.30 27.64 -7.30
N ALA A 66 21.98 27.70 -7.19
CA ALA A 66 21.22 28.96 -7.22
C ALA A 66 19.90 28.83 -6.44
N ALA A 67 19.92 29.30 -5.20
CA ALA A 67 18.78 29.81 -4.43
C ALA A 67 17.51 28.94 -4.36
N VAL A 68 17.49 27.95 -3.45
CA VAL A 68 16.25 27.55 -2.77
C VAL A 68 16.00 28.58 -1.68
N ALA A 69 15.41 29.70 -2.08
CA ALA A 69 14.79 30.65 -1.16
C ALA A 69 13.28 30.52 -1.35
N GLY A 70 12.58 29.98 -0.35
CA GLY A 70 11.13 30.05 -0.25
C GLY A 70 10.38 28.73 -0.33
N PHE A 71 10.69 27.78 0.57
CA PHE A 71 9.59 27.03 1.18
C PHE A 71 8.82 28.06 2.02
N SER A 72 7.70 28.55 1.48
CA SER A 72 6.72 29.19 2.33
C SER A 72 6.14 28.07 3.18
N ALA A 73 6.62 27.95 4.40
CA ALA A 73 5.98 27.18 5.44
C ALA A 73 4.53 27.66 5.50
N VAL A 74 3.60 26.83 5.00
CA VAL A 74 2.27 26.81 5.61
C VAL A 74 2.49 26.00 6.87
N THR A 75 2.98 26.66 7.92
CA THR A 75 2.80 26.15 9.27
C THR A 75 1.29 26.07 9.45
N ALA A 76 0.72 24.87 9.28
CA ALA A 76 -0.50 24.53 10.00
C ALA A 76 -0.08 24.56 11.47
N ALA A 77 -0.14 25.75 12.07
CA ALA A 77 0.07 25.90 13.49
C ALA A 77 -1.07 25.15 14.16
N THR A 78 -0.77 23.97 14.69
CA THR A 78 -1.62 23.32 15.69
C THR A 78 -1.75 24.31 16.83
N PRO A 79 -2.96 24.85 17.10
CA PRO A 79 -3.12 25.87 18.13
C PRO A 79 -2.60 25.28 19.46
N ALA A 80 -1.71 25.99 20.14
CA ALA A 80 -1.25 25.59 21.48
C ALA A 80 -2.41 25.41 22.48
N ASP A 81 -3.59 25.92 22.13
CA ASP A 81 -4.84 25.77 22.89
C ASP A 81 -5.46 24.36 22.79
N GLU A 82 -4.94 23.46 21.95
CA GLU A 82 -5.42 22.07 21.79
C GLU A 82 -4.87 21.10 22.83
N TYR A 83 -3.72 21.43 23.43
CA TYR A 83 -3.04 20.58 24.40
C TYR A 83 -2.95 21.28 25.75
N ARG A 84 -3.10 20.52 26.84
CA ARG A 84 -2.86 21.04 28.19
C ARG A 84 -1.40 21.45 28.40
N SER A 85 -0.47 20.70 27.81
CA SER A 85 0.97 20.94 27.93
C SER A 85 1.60 21.03 26.54
N VAL A 86 2.48 22.02 26.35
CA VAL A 86 3.37 22.09 25.19
C VAL A 86 4.79 22.18 25.73
N VAL A 87 5.64 21.24 25.35
CA VAL A 87 6.99 21.07 25.90
C VAL A 87 8.02 20.95 24.78
N ASP A 88 9.20 21.49 25.02
CA ASP A 88 10.38 21.30 24.17
C ASP A 88 11.18 20.10 24.71
N LEU A 89 11.35 19.07 23.89
CA LEU A 89 11.97 17.82 24.35
C LEU A 89 13.41 18.01 24.83
N VAL A 90 14.14 18.97 24.26
CA VAL A 90 15.54 19.25 24.60
C VAL A 90 15.61 20.17 25.83
N ASP A 91 14.92 21.32 25.79
CA ASP A 91 15.01 22.32 26.85
C ASP A 91 14.33 21.87 28.16
N ASP A 92 13.20 21.15 28.08
CA ASP A 92 12.42 20.75 29.26
C ASP A 92 12.83 19.38 29.83
N PHE A 93 13.28 18.45 28.98
CA PHE A 93 13.62 17.07 29.37
C PHE A 93 15.09 16.69 29.15
N GLY A 94 15.89 17.57 28.58
CA GLY A 94 17.33 17.34 28.39
C GLY A 94 17.65 16.25 27.36
N ALA A 95 16.75 16.01 26.39
CA ALA A 95 17.01 15.08 25.30
C ALA A 95 18.24 15.50 24.48
N ASP A 96 18.94 14.51 23.94
CA ASP A 96 20.08 14.72 23.05
C ASP A 96 19.61 14.86 21.60
N ASP A 97 19.85 16.04 21.02
CA ASP A 97 19.54 16.40 19.63
C ASP A 97 20.72 16.16 18.67
N THR A 98 21.85 15.65 19.19
CA THR A 98 23.05 15.34 18.41
C THR A 98 23.11 13.89 17.92
N GLY A 99 22.37 13.00 18.59
CA GLY A 99 22.35 11.56 18.34
C GLY A 99 23.55 10.84 18.95
N GLU A 100 24.21 11.41 19.94
CA GLU A 100 25.24 10.76 20.75
C GLU A 100 24.66 9.92 21.90
N ALA A 101 23.44 10.21 22.34
CA ALA A 101 22.74 9.51 23.41
C ALA A 101 21.26 9.20 23.03
N PRO A 102 20.71 8.08 23.54
CA PRO A 102 19.31 7.73 23.30
C PRO A 102 18.36 8.71 24.01
N ILE A 103 17.20 9.00 23.40
CA ILE A 103 16.20 9.93 23.94
C ILE A 103 14.98 9.25 24.58
N ASP A 104 15.00 7.92 24.66
CA ASP A 104 13.89 7.08 25.11
C ASP A 104 13.35 7.51 26.50
N ASP A 105 14.25 7.81 27.45
CA ASP A 105 13.88 8.28 28.79
C ASP A 105 13.20 9.66 28.75
N ALA A 106 13.72 10.60 27.95
CA ALA A 106 13.15 11.93 27.81
C ALA A 106 11.76 11.89 27.16
N LEU A 107 11.59 11.06 26.11
CA LEU A 107 10.28 10.80 25.52
C LEU A 107 9.33 10.16 26.53
N ALA A 108 9.81 9.22 27.34
CA ALA A 108 8.99 8.54 28.33
C ALA A 108 8.44 9.52 29.38
N GLU A 109 9.28 10.43 29.86
CA GLU A 109 8.90 11.48 30.80
C GLU A 109 7.94 12.51 30.18
N ALA A 110 8.19 12.92 28.93
CA ALA A 110 7.36 13.90 28.24
C ALA A 110 5.97 13.37 27.93
N VAL A 111 5.86 12.15 27.40
CA VAL A 111 4.56 11.51 27.09
C VAL A 111 3.74 11.26 28.36
N ALA A 112 4.38 11.03 29.51
CA ALA A 112 3.70 10.82 30.78
C ALA A 112 2.97 12.07 31.32
N LEU A 113 3.14 13.26 30.71
CA LEU A 113 2.41 14.46 31.09
C LEU A 113 0.91 14.39 30.79
N ASP A 114 0.52 13.55 29.83
CA ASP A 114 -0.84 13.43 29.30
C ASP A 114 -1.35 14.73 28.66
N ASP A 115 -2.19 14.62 27.63
CA ASP A 115 -2.69 15.79 26.87
C ASP A 115 -1.56 16.79 26.50
N VAL A 116 -0.58 16.29 25.76
CA VAL A 116 0.72 16.94 25.56
C VAL A 116 1.14 16.98 24.10
N ARG A 117 1.68 18.14 23.70
CA ARG A 117 2.47 18.30 22.48
C ARG A 117 3.95 18.39 22.83
N ILE A 118 4.73 17.52 22.22
CA ILE A 118 6.18 17.42 22.35
C ILE A 118 6.79 18.01 21.07
N ASP A 119 7.42 19.16 21.20
CA ASP A 119 8.16 19.83 20.14
C ASP A 119 9.60 19.29 20.11
N LEU A 120 10.06 18.83 18.94
CA LEU A 120 11.47 18.51 18.71
C LEU A 120 12.13 19.65 17.92
N PRO A 121 13.10 20.36 18.49
CA PRO A 121 14.00 21.23 17.72
C PRO A 121 14.75 20.48 16.62
N GLU A 122 15.33 21.23 15.67
CA GLU A 122 16.21 20.70 14.63
C GLU A 122 17.32 19.84 15.23
N GLY A 123 17.49 18.61 14.74
CA GLY A 123 18.40 17.66 15.37
C GLY A 123 18.27 16.24 14.84
N THR A 124 19.20 15.39 15.28
CA THR A 124 19.14 13.94 15.09
C THR A 124 18.97 13.27 16.43
N TYR A 125 17.87 12.55 16.59
CA TYR A 125 17.46 11.93 17.84
C TYR A 125 17.63 10.43 17.74
N TRP A 126 18.50 9.87 18.58
CA TRP A 126 18.72 8.43 18.61
C TRP A 126 17.63 7.74 19.45
N ILE A 127 16.95 6.77 18.86
CA ILE A 127 16.04 5.85 19.55
C ILE A 127 16.72 4.48 19.68
N ALA A 128 16.74 3.92 20.88
CA ALA A 128 17.44 2.67 21.18
C ALA A 128 16.78 1.44 20.54
N ASP A 129 17.42 0.28 20.68
CA ASP A 129 17.17 -0.96 19.92
C ASP A 129 15.73 -1.49 20.02
N GLU A 130 15.04 -1.24 21.14
CA GLU A 130 13.66 -1.68 21.38
C GLU A 130 12.61 -0.68 20.87
N GLY A 131 13.03 0.47 20.35
CA GLY A 131 12.13 1.57 20.01
C GLY A 131 11.52 2.24 21.23
N PHE A 132 10.74 3.29 20.99
CA PHE A 132 9.88 3.90 22.00
C PHE A 132 8.45 3.41 21.84
N GLU A 133 7.95 2.72 22.87
CA GLU A 133 6.61 2.11 22.84
C GLU A 133 5.71 2.64 23.96
N ARG A 134 4.48 2.98 23.57
CA ARG A 134 3.33 3.22 24.43
C ARG A 134 2.17 2.38 23.90
N TRP A 135 2.05 1.20 24.52
CA TRP A 135 1.17 0.08 24.19
C TRP A 135 1.63 -0.77 22.98
N ARG A 136 1.52 -2.10 23.13
CA ARG A 136 1.83 -3.09 22.09
C ARG A 136 0.61 -3.99 21.87
N PHE A 137 0.29 -4.25 20.60
CA PHE A 137 -0.84 -5.09 20.20
C PHE A 137 -0.86 -6.43 20.92
N GLY A 138 -1.98 -6.73 21.58
CA GLY A 138 -2.23 -8.02 22.26
C GLY A 138 -1.46 -8.26 23.56
N GLU A 139 -0.56 -7.34 23.95
CA GLU A 139 0.31 -7.48 25.13
C GLU A 139 0.28 -6.27 26.07
N GLY A 140 -0.17 -5.10 25.59
CA GLY A 140 -0.28 -3.87 26.38
C GLY A 140 -1.42 -3.91 27.39
N ALA A 141 -1.20 -3.28 28.55
CA ALA A 141 -2.31 -2.95 29.45
C ALA A 141 -2.98 -1.65 28.97
N GLU A 142 -4.32 -1.53 29.08
CA GLU A 142 -5.07 -0.28 28.78
C GLU A 142 -4.43 0.96 29.46
N SER A 143 -3.75 0.78 30.59
CA SER A 143 -3.02 1.86 31.29
C SER A 143 -1.77 2.39 30.57
N GLU A 144 -1.39 1.80 29.43
CA GLU A 144 -0.20 2.15 28.64
C GLU A 144 -0.55 2.94 27.37
N GLU A 145 -1.84 3.12 27.09
CA GLU A 145 -2.36 3.98 26.01
C GLU A 145 -2.14 5.46 26.32
N VAL A 146 -1.95 6.26 25.28
CA VAL A 146 -1.87 7.73 25.40
C VAL A 146 -3.23 8.36 25.18
N SER A 147 -3.61 9.44 25.86
CA SER A 147 -4.91 10.08 25.58
C SER A 147 -4.80 11.03 24.38
N ASN A 148 -4.04 12.11 24.49
CA ASN A 148 -3.86 13.12 23.43
C ASN A 148 -2.39 13.51 23.34
N VAL A 149 -1.65 12.92 22.39
CA VAL A 149 -0.21 13.14 22.25
C VAL A 149 0.13 13.58 20.83
N ALA A 150 0.94 14.63 20.73
CA ALA A 150 1.56 15.05 19.47
C ALA A 150 3.08 15.07 19.58
N LEU A 151 3.74 14.55 18.55
CA LEU A 151 5.18 14.65 18.33
C LEU A 151 5.42 15.49 17.07
N VAL A 152 5.99 16.69 17.24
CA VAL A 152 6.07 17.70 16.16
C VAL A 152 7.51 18.18 16.00
N GLY A 153 8.12 17.90 14.85
CA GLY A 153 9.45 18.41 14.53
C GLY A 153 9.45 19.87 14.07
N HIS A 154 10.52 20.59 14.40
CA HIS A 154 10.77 21.98 13.98
C HIS A 154 12.09 22.09 13.23
N GLY A 155 12.02 22.31 11.92
CA GLY A 155 13.21 22.31 11.07
C GLY A 155 13.54 20.89 10.60
N ASP A 156 14.83 20.57 10.53
CA ASP A 156 15.32 19.26 10.07
C ASP A 156 15.42 18.28 11.23
N VAL A 157 14.35 17.51 11.47
CA VAL A 157 14.26 16.54 12.56
C VAL A 157 14.39 15.12 12.02
N THR A 158 15.36 14.37 12.53
CA THR A 158 15.60 12.98 12.15
C THR A 158 15.53 12.06 13.37
N LEU A 159 14.62 11.10 13.34
CA LEU A 159 14.55 9.97 14.26
C LEU A 159 15.43 8.85 13.71
N ARG A 160 16.46 8.47 14.45
CA ARG A 160 17.44 7.48 14.01
C ARG A 160 17.41 6.25 14.92
N PRO A 161 17.10 5.05 14.41
CA PRO A 161 17.21 3.80 15.15
C PRO A 161 18.68 3.51 15.50
N THR A 162 18.88 2.56 16.39
CA THR A 162 20.12 1.78 16.37
C THR A 162 20.27 1.02 15.05
N GLN A 163 21.48 0.97 14.52
CA GLN A 163 21.78 0.15 13.35
C GLN A 163 21.46 -1.34 13.64
N GLY A 164 20.71 -1.99 12.76
CA GLY A 164 20.25 -3.36 13.01
C GLY A 164 18.80 -3.46 13.46
N THR A 165 18.12 -2.33 13.68
CA THR A 165 16.72 -2.34 14.12
C THR A 165 15.81 -2.83 13.00
N HIS A 166 14.96 -3.79 13.37
CA HIS A 166 13.95 -4.40 12.53
C HIS A 166 12.55 -4.28 13.14
N GLU A 167 12.35 -3.44 14.14
CA GLU A 167 11.03 -3.17 14.72
C GLU A 167 10.68 -1.69 14.49
N PRO A 168 9.41 -1.28 14.59
CA PRO A 168 9.07 0.13 14.58
C PRO A 168 9.82 0.88 15.69
N ILE A 169 10.46 2.00 15.35
CA ILE A 169 11.17 2.81 16.37
C ILE A 169 10.24 3.65 17.23
N LEU A 170 9.00 3.85 16.79
CA LEU A 170 8.01 4.63 17.50
C LEU A 170 6.68 3.90 17.40
N THR A 171 6.15 3.47 18.53
CA THR A 171 4.83 2.86 18.64
C THR A 171 3.98 3.70 19.61
N LEU A 172 2.99 4.42 19.09
CA LEU A 172 2.06 5.24 19.87
C LEU A 172 0.62 4.86 19.55
N TRP A 173 -0.10 4.39 20.57
CA TRP A 173 -1.51 4.01 20.47
C TRP A 173 -2.31 4.74 21.56
N GLY A 174 -3.47 5.30 21.20
CA GLY A 174 -4.20 6.16 22.11
C GLY A 174 -5.50 6.75 21.56
N GLU A 175 -6.14 7.69 22.28
CA GLU A 175 -7.40 8.32 21.80
C GLU A 175 -7.12 9.27 20.62
N ARG A 176 -6.10 10.13 20.75
CA ARG A 176 -5.65 11.09 19.73
C ARG A 176 -4.14 11.09 19.62
N VAL A 177 -3.63 10.83 18.42
CA VAL A 177 -2.18 10.72 18.16
C VAL A 177 -1.80 11.57 16.96
N ARG A 178 -0.72 12.35 17.09
CA ARG A 178 -0.15 13.12 15.98
C ARG A 178 1.35 12.92 15.83
N LEU A 179 1.80 12.73 14.59
CA LEU A 179 3.20 12.67 14.19
C LEU A 179 3.41 13.60 13.00
N GLU A 180 4.17 14.68 13.21
CA GLU A 180 4.31 15.74 12.20
C GLU A 180 5.76 16.17 11.99
N ASN A 181 6.15 16.37 10.72
CA ASN A 181 7.42 16.97 10.30
C ASN A 181 8.66 16.26 10.86
N VAL A 182 8.77 14.95 10.62
CA VAL A 182 9.92 14.14 11.03
C VAL A 182 10.44 13.26 9.90
N ARG A 183 11.73 12.96 9.92
CA ARG A 183 12.36 11.93 9.10
C ARG A 183 12.67 10.70 9.93
N ILE A 184 12.44 9.52 9.36
CA ILE A 184 12.86 8.23 9.89
C ILE A 184 14.10 7.78 9.09
N ASP A 185 15.24 7.69 9.74
CA ASP A 185 16.51 7.29 9.11
C ASP A 185 16.73 5.78 9.20
N GLN A 186 16.49 5.04 8.11
CA GLN A 186 16.84 3.63 8.00
C GLN A 186 18.07 3.40 7.11
N THR A 187 18.97 4.37 6.98
CA THR A 187 20.16 4.24 6.13
C THR A 187 21.27 3.35 6.71
N GLY A 188 21.13 2.96 7.98
CA GLY A 188 22.01 2.02 8.65
C GLY A 188 22.02 0.65 7.98
N HIS A 189 23.16 -0.04 7.99
CA HIS A 189 23.24 -1.40 7.47
C HIS A 189 22.35 -2.36 8.25
N HIS A 190 21.73 -3.30 7.55
CA HIS A 190 20.83 -4.28 8.16
C HIS A 190 19.71 -3.59 8.94
N THR A 191 19.16 -2.49 8.43
CA THR A 191 18.11 -1.73 9.11
C THR A 191 16.86 -1.71 8.25
N SER A 192 15.73 -2.14 8.84
CA SER A 192 14.43 -2.07 8.19
C SER A 192 13.39 -1.76 9.25
N THR A 193 13.10 -0.49 9.44
CA THR A 193 12.20 0.00 10.48
C THR A 193 11.10 0.89 9.89
N GLY A 194 10.28 1.46 10.76
CA GLY A 194 9.20 2.39 10.48
C GLY A 194 8.62 2.93 11.78
N VAL A 195 7.38 3.38 11.72
CA VAL A 195 6.61 3.83 12.88
C VAL A 195 5.24 3.18 12.89
N SER A 196 4.67 3.01 14.08
CA SER A 196 3.33 2.49 14.32
C SER A 196 2.55 3.52 15.14
N VAL A 197 1.63 4.24 14.48
CA VAL A 197 0.84 5.29 15.10
C VAL A 197 -0.61 5.05 14.80
N VAL A 198 -1.38 4.75 15.84
CA VAL A 198 -2.78 4.36 15.74
C VAL A 198 -3.55 5.16 16.77
N ALA A 199 -4.79 5.54 16.44
CA ALA A 199 -5.63 6.26 17.37
C ALA A 199 -7.05 5.68 17.39
N GLU A 200 -7.78 5.83 18.48
CA GLU A 200 -9.20 5.51 18.55
C GLU A 200 -10.01 6.58 17.82
N GLU A 201 -9.89 7.85 18.22
CA GLU A 201 -10.71 8.95 17.72
C GLU A 201 -10.04 9.75 16.58
N GLU A 202 -8.78 10.17 16.74
CA GLU A 202 -8.11 11.03 15.75
C GLU A 202 -6.62 10.70 15.59
N LEU A 203 -6.25 10.29 14.37
CA LEU A 203 -4.86 10.12 13.96
C LEU A 203 -4.47 11.17 12.92
N VAL A 204 -3.34 11.86 13.15
CA VAL A 204 -2.71 12.74 12.14
C VAL A 204 -1.26 12.32 11.93
N VAL A 205 -0.93 11.94 10.71
CA VAL A 205 0.46 11.74 10.24
C VAL A 205 0.71 12.71 9.09
N ARG A 206 1.69 13.60 9.25
CA ARG A 206 1.95 14.64 8.23
C ARG A 206 3.42 14.92 8.05
N ASP A 207 3.84 15.14 6.80
CA ASP A 207 5.20 15.59 6.49
C ASP A 207 6.26 14.62 7.05
N VAL A 208 6.04 13.31 6.86
CA VAL A 208 6.94 12.25 7.32
C VAL A 208 7.76 11.70 6.16
N ALA A 209 9.08 11.65 6.31
CA ALA A 209 9.97 11.04 5.31
C ALA A 209 10.62 9.77 5.87
N VAL A 210 10.83 8.76 5.02
CA VAL A 210 11.58 7.55 5.36
C VAL A 210 12.78 7.46 4.42
N ASP A 211 13.97 7.62 4.99
CA ASP A 211 15.22 7.68 4.23
C ASP A 211 15.99 6.36 4.35
N GLY A 212 16.44 5.83 3.21
CA GLY A 212 17.22 4.59 3.16
C GLY A 212 16.39 3.41 2.67
N VAL A 213 17.09 2.41 2.14
CA VAL A 213 16.47 1.17 1.65
C VAL A 213 16.40 0.19 2.81
N GLY A 214 15.23 -0.37 3.08
CA GLY A 214 15.08 -1.43 4.07
C GLY A 214 15.90 -2.66 3.67
N ASP A 215 16.99 -2.91 4.37
CA ASP A 215 17.78 -4.13 4.24
C ASP A 215 17.67 -4.94 5.54
N GLY A 216 16.78 -5.94 5.56
CA GLY A 216 16.61 -6.81 6.72
C GLY A 216 17.89 -7.57 7.12
N PRO A 217 17.79 -8.46 8.11
CA PRO A 217 18.95 -9.25 8.53
C PRO A 217 19.50 -10.03 7.32
N ALA A 218 20.83 -10.17 7.27
CA ALA A 218 21.53 -10.79 6.14
C ALA A 218 21.17 -12.28 5.91
N GLU A 219 20.50 -12.90 6.88
CA GLU A 219 20.18 -14.32 6.88
C GLU A 219 18.79 -14.56 6.26
N PRO A 220 18.62 -15.60 5.43
CA PRO A 220 17.32 -15.98 4.91
C PRO A 220 16.34 -16.21 6.07
N VAL A 221 15.20 -15.52 6.05
CA VAL A 221 14.07 -15.87 6.93
C VAL A 221 13.52 -17.21 6.46
N ASP A 222 13.54 -18.21 7.34
CA ASP A 222 13.12 -19.60 7.03
C ASP A 222 11.59 -19.72 6.94
N SER A 223 10.84 -18.68 7.29
CA SER A 223 9.38 -18.65 7.22
C SER A 223 8.79 -17.28 6.81
N PRO A 224 7.62 -17.26 6.16
CA PRO A 224 6.86 -16.03 5.89
C PRO A 224 6.45 -15.24 7.14
N ALA A 225 6.36 -15.90 8.29
CA ALA A 225 6.03 -15.29 9.58
C ALA A 225 7.22 -14.53 10.18
N GLU A 226 8.44 -15.04 10.04
CA GLU A 226 9.67 -14.33 10.45
C GLU A 226 10.01 -13.17 9.50
N ALA A 227 9.46 -13.17 8.29
CA ALA A 227 9.56 -12.06 7.34
C ALA A 227 8.70 -10.83 7.71
N LEU A 228 7.96 -10.86 8.84
CA LEU A 228 7.02 -9.80 9.26
C LEU A 228 7.63 -8.75 10.19
N GLU A 229 8.77 -9.01 10.84
CA GLU A 229 9.41 -8.04 11.74
C GLU A 229 9.90 -6.81 10.94
N GLY A 230 9.40 -5.61 11.28
CA GLY A 230 9.81 -4.35 10.64
C GLY A 230 9.29 -4.17 9.22
N ALA A 231 8.21 -4.87 8.91
CA ALA A 231 7.70 -5.01 7.55
C ALA A 231 6.95 -3.78 7.02
N ALA A 232 6.86 -2.65 7.73
CA ALA A 232 6.18 -1.46 7.24
C ALA A 232 6.96 -0.18 7.52
N ALA A 233 6.96 0.77 6.57
CA ALA A 233 7.54 2.10 6.79
C ALA A 233 6.65 2.95 7.72
N ILE A 234 5.32 2.83 7.56
CA ILE A 234 4.32 3.36 8.51
C ILE A 234 3.20 2.33 8.74
N ILE A 235 2.70 2.23 9.97
CA ILE A 235 1.50 1.50 10.36
C ILE A 235 0.51 2.50 10.95
N VAL A 236 -0.72 2.51 10.45
CA VAL A 236 -1.75 3.52 10.77
C VAL A 236 -3.14 2.91 10.93
N GLY A 237 -4.02 3.58 11.67
CA GLY A 237 -5.43 3.18 11.79
C GLY A 237 -6.23 4.09 12.72
N ALA A 238 -7.54 4.15 12.49
CA ALA A 238 -8.54 4.68 13.41
C ALA A 238 -9.36 3.52 13.98
N LEU A 239 -9.30 3.29 15.29
CA LEU A 239 -9.86 2.09 15.93
C LEU A 239 -11.34 2.20 16.26
N ASP A 240 -11.85 3.41 16.50
CA ASP A 240 -13.27 3.62 16.66
C ASP A 240 -13.97 3.77 15.31
N SER A 241 -15.19 3.23 15.22
CA SER A 241 -16.02 3.31 14.00
C SER A 241 -16.38 4.74 13.54
N ASP A 242 -16.34 5.73 14.45
CA ASP A 242 -16.48 7.16 14.13
C ASP A 242 -15.14 7.93 14.19
N GLY A 243 -14.04 7.22 14.43
CA GLY A 243 -12.70 7.73 14.43
C GLY A 243 -12.24 8.13 13.03
N THR A 244 -11.29 9.07 12.97
CA THR A 244 -10.73 9.57 11.72
C THR A 244 -9.22 9.49 11.73
N ALA A 245 -8.63 9.05 10.62
CA ALA A 245 -7.20 9.04 10.42
C ALA A 245 -6.85 9.81 9.14
N ARG A 246 -5.83 10.66 9.22
CA ARG A 246 -5.29 11.39 8.08
C ARG A 246 -3.79 11.20 7.99
N VAL A 247 -3.36 10.66 6.85
CA VAL A 247 -1.95 10.51 6.48
C VAL A 247 -1.71 11.38 5.27
N SER A 248 -0.82 12.36 5.37
CA SER A 248 -0.61 13.35 4.31
C SER A 248 0.87 13.65 4.11
N ASN A 249 1.29 13.76 2.85
CA ASN A 249 2.68 14.06 2.49
C ASN A 249 3.71 13.11 3.13
N VAL A 250 3.45 11.80 3.08
CA VAL A 250 4.45 10.78 3.47
C VAL A 250 5.35 10.47 2.28
N GLN A 251 6.67 10.49 2.48
CA GLN A 251 7.65 10.24 1.44
C GLN A 251 8.51 9.02 1.78
N ALA A 252 8.26 7.89 1.11
CA ALA A 252 9.03 6.65 1.27
C ALA A 252 9.48 6.11 -0.11
N PRO A 253 10.54 6.69 -0.71
CA PRO A 253 10.92 6.40 -2.09
C PRO A 253 11.85 5.18 -2.28
N ASP A 254 12.43 4.68 -1.18
CA ASP A 254 13.57 3.76 -1.25
C ASP A 254 13.21 2.28 -1.02
N GLY A 255 12.07 2.01 -0.40
CA GLY A 255 11.50 0.66 -0.32
C GLY A 255 12.39 -0.37 0.39
N SER A 256 12.59 -1.54 -0.23
CA SER A 256 13.43 -2.62 0.29
C SER A 256 14.36 -3.26 -0.75
N ILE A 257 15.38 -3.96 -0.25
CA ILE A 257 16.20 -4.82 -1.10
C ILE A 257 15.39 -6.04 -1.60
N PRO A 258 15.76 -6.63 -2.75
CA PRO A 258 15.23 -7.90 -3.19
C PRO A 258 15.33 -8.98 -2.11
N TYR A 259 14.31 -9.82 -2.00
CA TYR A 259 14.19 -10.91 -1.02
C TYR A 259 14.06 -10.45 0.45
N HIS A 260 13.78 -9.17 0.69
CA HIS A 260 13.44 -8.65 2.01
C HIS A 260 12.04 -8.04 1.99
N ARG A 261 11.15 -8.54 2.84
CA ARG A 261 9.75 -8.12 2.87
C ARG A 261 9.63 -6.73 3.50
N LYS A 262 9.04 -5.78 2.77
CA LYS A 262 8.65 -4.48 3.31
C LYS A 262 7.45 -3.90 2.56
N VAL A 263 6.57 -3.28 3.31
CA VAL A 263 5.35 -2.55 2.94
C VAL A 263 5.61 -1.05 3.13
N GLY A 264 5.03 -0.21 2.28
CA GLY A 264 5.07 1.24 2.47
C GLY A 264 4.21 1.67 3.65
N CYS A 265 2.90 1.56 3.48
CA CYS A 265 1.90 1.87 4.51
C CYS A 265 1.04 0.65 4.80
N TRP A 266 1.01 0.21 6.05
CA TRP A 266 0.11 -0.84 6.53
C TRP A 266 -1.07 -0.21 7.28
N VAL A 267 -2.29 -0.54 6.88
CA VAL A 267 -3.50 -0.18 7.63
C VAL A 267 -3.81 -1.26 8.66
N ASN A 268 -3.85 -0.87 9.93
CA ASN A 268 -4.03 -1.77 11.07
C ASN A 268 -5.29 -2.63 10.90
N GLU A 269 -5.22 -3.90 11.32
CA GLU A 269 -6.33 -4.84 11.19
C GLU A 269 -7.54 -4.49 12.08
N LEU A 270 -7.35 -3.70 13.12
CA LEU A 270 -8.41 -3.20 13.99
C LEU A 270 -9.00 -1.86 13.53
N HIS A 271 -8.65 -1.37 12.34
CA HIS A 271 -9.21 -0.12 11.85
C HIS A 271 -10.71 -0.26 11.55
N GLU A 272 -11.53 0.55 12.23
CA GLU A 272 -12.99 0.60 12.06
C GLU A 272 -13.49 1.95 11.54
N GLY A 273 -12.69 3.02 11.66
CA GLY A 273 -13.07 4.39 11.29
C GLY A 273 -12.85 4.76 9.82
N ASP A 274 -12.63 6.05 9.55
CA ASP A 274 -12.34 6.59 8.22
C ASP A 274 -10.86 7.01 8.07
N LEU A 275 -10.11 6.35 7.18
CA LEU A 275 -8.73 6.70 6.87
C LEU A 275 -8.60 7.39 5.50
N LEU A 276 -8.00 8.57 5.47
CA LEU A 276 -7.55 9.26 4.24
C LEU A 276 -6.02 9.26 4.17
N ILE A 277 -5.47 8.70 3.10
CA ILE A 277 -4.05 8.76 2.74
C ILE A 277 -3.91 9.65 1.49
N GLU A 278 -3.21 10.76 1.60
CA GLU A 278 -3.10 11.72 0.50
C GLU A 278 -1.70 12.27 0.25
N GLU A 279 -1.46 12.75 -0.98
CA GLU A 279 -0.24 13.47 -1.39
C GLU A 279 1.08 12.74 -1.06
N SER A 280 1.03 11.41 -1.03
CA SER A 280 2.13 10.56 -0.53
C SER A 280 2.81 9.76 -1.63
N THR A 281 4.07 9.40 -1.40
CA THR A 281 4.88 8.60 -2.33
C THR A 281 5.34 7.30 -1.67
N PHE A 282 5.06 6.17 -2.32
CA PHE A 282 5.53 4.86 -1.89
C PHE A 282 6.18 4.11 -3.05
N SER A 283 7.47 3.84 -2.96
CA SER A 283 8.22 3.21 -4.06
C SER A 283 9.13 2.09 -3.59
N GLN A 284 9.38 1.14 -4.50
CA GLN A 284 10.36 0.06 -4.35
C GLN A 284 10.10 -0.90 -3.19
N PHE A 285 8.85 -1.04 -2.76
CA PHE A 285 8.49 -2.00 -1.72
C PHE A 285 8.37 -3.41 -2.31
N SER A 286 9.05 -4.39 -1.72
CA SER A 286 8.93 -5.79 -2.13
C SER A 286 7.55 -6.38 -1.86
N ASP A 287 6.73 -5.69 -1.07
CA ASP A 287 5.34 -5.99 -0.77
C ASP A 287 4.45 -4.88 -1.35
N ASN A 288 3.44 -4.40 -0.62
CA ASN A 288 2.52 -3.37 -1.08
C ASN A 288 3.08 -1.95 -0.88
N GLY A 289 2.73 -1.02 -1.77
CA GLY A 289 2.85 0.42 -1.49
C GLY A 289 1.92 0.81 -0.33
N ILE A 290 0.63 0.54 -0.49
CA ILE A 290 -0.38 0.60 0.59
C ILE A 290 -1.02 -0.78 0.74
N TYR A 291 -0.97 -1.33 1.95
CA TYR A 291 -1.74 -2.47 2.41
C TYR A 291 -2.99 -1.97 3.16
N GLY A 292 -4.01 -1.57 2.40
CA GLY A 292 -5.27 -1.02 2.93
C GLY A 292 -6.37 -2.06 3.17
N SER A 293 -6.14 -3.33 2.81
CA SER A 293 -7.09 -4.42 3.11
C SER A 293 -6.77 -5.14 4.42
N GLY A 294 -5.86 -4.60 5.25
CA GLY A 294 -5.56 -5.11 6.58
C GLY A 294 -6.80 -5.28 7.47
N PRO A 295 -7.78 -4.35 7.44
CA PRO A 295 -9.01 -4.44 8.25
C PRO A 295 -9.90 -5.66 7.95
N GLY A 296 -9.59 -6.44 6.92
CA GLY A 296 -10.38 -7.65 6.66
C GLY A 296 -11.80 -7.29 6.16
N PRO A 297 -12.82 -8.05 6.61
CA PRO A 297 -14.24 -7.69 6.46
C PRO A 297 -14.72 -6.70 7.54
N GLY A 298 -13.82 -5.92 8.14
CA GLY A 298 -14.17 -4.86 9.07
C GLY A 298 -14.85 -3.67 8.38
N ASP A 299 -15.44 -2.77 9.16
CA ASP A 299 -16.26 -1.66 8.64
C ASP A 299 -15.43 -0.39 8.26
N GLY A 300 -14.13 -0.36 8.55
CA GLY A 300 -13.29 0.84 8.35
C GLY A 300 -12.93 1.13 6.89
N SER A 301 -13.10 2.38 6.45
CA SER A 301 -12.89 2.79 5.06
C SER A 301 -11.48 3.33 4.81
N VAL A 302 -10.87 2.94 3.69
CA VAL A 302 -9.53 3.42 3.28
C VAL A 302 -9.62 4.19 1.97
N ARG A 303 -9.28 5.47 2.02
CA ARG A 303 -9.38 6.43 0.92
C ARG A 303 -7.99 6.89 0.53
N VAL A 304 -7.62 6.74 -0.74
CA VAL A 304 -6.28 7.08 -1.25
C VAL A 304 -6.40 8.16 -2.31
N GLU A 305 -5.79 9.32 -2.08
CA GLU A 305 -5.94 10.48 -2.97
C GLU A 305 -4.59 11.10 -3.37
N HIS A 306 -4.41 11.48 -4.63
CA HIS A 306 -3.23 12.27 -5.05
C HIS A 306 -1.86 11.62 -4.74
N CYS A 307 -1.82 10.28 -4.66
CA CYS A 307 -0.61 9.53 -4.32
C CYS A 307 0.17 9.06 -5.55
N THR A 308 1.48 8.88 -5.40
CA THR A 308 2.37 8.34 -6.43
C THR A 308 2.99 7.03 -5.97
N PHE A 309 2.95 6.02 -6.84
CA PHE A 309 3.49 4.69 -6.57
C PHE A 309 4.45 4.27 -7.67
N ARG A 310 5.56 3.64 -7.28
CA ARG A 310 6.53 3.14 -8.26
C ARG A 310 7.15 1.82 -7.83
N ASN A 311 7.10 0.82 -8.71
CA ASN A 311 7.84 -0.44 -8.59
C ASN A 311 7.59 -1.19 -7.27
N ASN A 312 6.36 -1.12 -6.75
CA ASN A 312 5.93 -1.95 -5.63
C ASN A 312 5.54 -3.34 -6.15
N ASN A 313 5.93 -4.39 -5.44
CA ASN A 313 5.81 -5.75 -5.97
C ASN A 313 4.44 -6.39 -5.73
N VAL A 314 3.88 -6.44 -4.53
CA VAL A 314 2.60 -7.16 -4.38
C VAL A 314 1.47 -6.37 -5.04
N SER A 315 1.36 -5.09 -4.67
CA SER A 315 0.58 -4.10 -5.38
C SER A 315 1.04 -2.68 -5.05
N ALA A 316 0.70 -1.69 -5.89
CA ALA A 316 0.82 -0.30 -5.49
C ALA A 316 -0.25 0.08 -4.45
N ILE A 317 -1.52 -0.25 -4.74
CA ILE A 317 -2.67 0.06 -3.88
C ILE A 317 -3.46 -1.22 -3.63
N ARG A 318 -3.60 -1.64 -2.36
CA ARG A 318 -4.50 -2.73 -1.96
C ARG A 318 -5.63 -2.20 -1.09
N LEU A 319 -6.89 -2.49 -1.44
CA LEU A 319 -8.09 -2.06 -0.70
C LEU A 319 -9.02 -3.25 -0.45
N GLY A 320 -9.73 -3.25 0.68
CA GLY A 320 -10.46 -4.44 1.15
C GLY A 320 -11.91 -4.22 1.54
N THR A 321 -12.27 -3.04 2.03
CA THR A 321 -13.55 -2.81 2.74
C THR A 321 -14.49 -1.91 1.95
N ALA A 322 -15.78 -1.94 2.30
CA ALA A 322 -16.78 -1.05 1.74
C ALA A 322 -16.46 0.44 1.98
N GLY A 323 -16.80 1.30 1.01
CA GLY A 323 -16.53 2.74 1.08
C GLY A 323 -15.08 3.12 0.75
N SER A 324 -14.17 2.15 0.60
CA SER A 324 -12.79 2.39 0.19
C SER A 324 -12.69 2.84 -1.27
N TYR A 325 -11.75 3.72 -1.58
CA TYR A 325 -11.49 4.15 -2.96
C TYR A 325 -10.05 4.61 -3.18
N ALA A 326 -9.67 4.69 -4.46
CA ALA A 326 -8.45 5.38 -4.89
C ALA A 326 -8.77 6.40 -5.97
N LYS A 327 -8.19 7.60 -5.85
CA LYS A 327 -8.50 8.74 -6.72
C LYS A 327 -7.28 9.61 -7.03
N HIS A 328 -7.16 10.08 -8.27
CA HIS A 328 -6.08 10.99 -8.70
C HIS A 328 -4.66 10.43 -8.45
N CYS A 329 -4.49 9.12 -8.60
CA CYS A 329 -3.23 8.44 -8.30
C CYS A 329 -2.40 8.14 -9.56
N THR A 330 -1.08 8.11 -9.41
CA THR A 330 -0.17 7.66 -10.48
C THR A 330 0.55 6.38 -10.06
N VAL A 331 0.57 5.38 -10.93
CA VAL A 331 1.27 4.11 -10.70
C VAL A 331 2.23 3.81 -11.84
N VAL A 332 3.49 3.54 -11.51
CA VAL A 332 4.53 3.17 -12.48
C VAL A 332 5.13 1.81 -12.11
N ILE A 333 5.13 0.87 -13.05
CA ILE A 333 5.64 -0.50 -12.87
C ILE A 333 6.63 -0.81 -14.00
N GLU A 334 7.93 -0.71 -13.68
CA GLU A 334 9.03 -0.89 -14.64
C GLU A 334 9.61 -2.31 -14.59
N ARG A 335 10.03 -2.80 -15.75
CA ARG A 335 10.43 -4.20 -15.99
C ARG A 335 11.53 -4.75 -15.07
N ASP A 336 12.55 -3.96 -14.76
CA ASP A 336 13.77 -4.45 -14.10
C ASP A 336 13.99 -3.84 -12.71
N GLU A 337 12.99 -3.13 -12.18
CA GLU A 337 13.14 -2.33 -10.96
C GLU A 337 12.35 -2.89 -9.77
N VAL A 338 11.36 -3.76 -9.99
CA VAL A 338 10.53 -4.30 -8.90
C VAL A 338 11.33 -5.24 -7.98
N PRO A 339 11.39 -5.00 -6.66
CA PRO A 339 12.04 -5.91 -5.73
C PRO A 339 11.20 -7.17 -5.49
N VAL A 340 11.83 -8.33 -5.56
CA VAL A 340 11.14 -9.61 -5.33
C VAL A 340 10.87 -9.85 -3.85
N LEU A 341 9.78 -10.59 -3.55
CA LEU A 341 9.49 -11.08 -2.21
C LEU A 341 10.57 -12.06 -1.71
N PRO A 342 10.68 -12.32 -0.38
CA PRO A 342 11.63 -13.28 0.18
C PRO A 342 11.60 -14.68 -0.46
N TRP A 343 10.41 -15.14 -0.85
CA TRP A 343 10.21 -16.43 -1.53
C TRP A 343 10.30 -16.35 -3.06
N GLY A 344 10.69 -15.20 -3.62
CA GLY A 344 10.86 -15.00 -5.07
C GLY A 344 9.57 -14.67 -5.83
N GLY A 345 8.46 -14.41 -5.13
CA GLY A 345 7.20 -14.01 -5.73
C GLY A 345 7.26 -12.65 -6.41
N LEU A 346 6.61 -12.54 -7.58
CA LEU A 346 6.44 -11.32 -8.37
C LEU A 346 5.00 -11.23 -8.87
N ALA A 347 4.33 -10.09 -8.64
CA ALA A 347 2.95 -9.88 -9.08
C ALA A 347 2.68 -8.49 -9.69
N SER A 348 3.30 -7.45 -9.15
CA SER A 348 3.26 -6.03 -9.53
C SER A 348 1.90 -5.53 -10.01
N ARG A 349 0.87 -5.60 -9.14
CA ARG A 349 -0.47 -5.08 -9.46
C ARG A 349 -0.52 -3.57 -9.27
N ALA A 350 -1.17 -2.83 -10.16
CA ALA A 350 -1.42 -1.41 -9.91
C ALA A 350 -2.46 -1.23 -8.80
N VAL A 351 -3.56 -1.96 -8.89
CA VAL A 351 -4.60 -2.00 -7.84
C VAL A 351 -5.01 -3.44 -7.56
N TRP A 352 -5.04 -3.81 -6.28
CA TRP A 352 -5.55 -5.09 -5.82
C TRP A 352 -6.77 -4.88 -4.91
N LEU A 353 -7.93 -5.34 -5.36
CA LEU A 353 -9.16 -5.30 -4.58
C LEU A 353 -9.34 -6.64 -3.89
N TRP A 354 -9.55 -6.60 -2.58
CA TRP A 354 -9.60 -7.77 -1.71
C TRP A 354 -10.90 -7.78 -0.88
N TYR A 355 -11.14 -8.85 -0.12
CA TYR A 355 -12.31 -9.06 0.74
C TYR A 355 -13.65 -8.61 0.13
N ASP A 356 -14.37 -7.73 0.81
CA ASP A 356 -15.71 -7.25 0.50
C ASP A 356 -15.70 -5.84 -0.11
N PHE A 357 -14.60 -5.47 -0.77
CA PHE A 357 -14.44 -4.17 -1.43
C PHE A 357 -15.69 -3.77 -2.22
N ASP A 358 -16.26 -2.63 -1.85
CA ASP A 358 -17.40 -1.99 -2.50
C ASP A 358 -17.08 -0.50 -2.62
N GLY A 359 -16.70 -0.08 -3.82
CA GLY A 359 -16.08 1.23 -4.01
C GLY A 359 -15.68 1.55 -5.45
N TYR A 360 -14.83 2.57 -5.60
CA TYR A 360 -14.45 3.08 -6.92
C TYR A 360 -12.96 3.40 -7.05
N LEU A 361 -12.49 3.38 -8.30
CA LEU A 361 -11.18 3.80 -8.76
C LEU A 361 -11.40 4.92 -9.78
N GLN A 362 -10.92 6.13 -9.49
CA GLN A 362 -11.18 7.31 -10.32
C GLN A 362 -9.90 8.05 -10.71
N ASP A 363 -9.74 8.38 -11.99
CA ASP A 363 -8.59 9.18 -12.49
C ASP A 363 -7.24 8.62 -12.01
N ILE A 364 -7.05 7.32 -12.26
CA ILE A 364 -5.77 6.64 -12.02
C ILE A 364 -5.01 6.53 -13.34
N ASP A 365 -3.76 7.00 -13.38
CA ASP A 365 -2.84 6.82 -14.51
C ASP A 365 -1.82 5.71 -14.18
N VAL A 366 -1.86 4.63 -14.95
CA VAL A 366 -1.00 3.47 -14.78
C VAL A 366 -0.08 3.32 -15.98
N THR A 367 1.22 3.19 -15.75
CA THR A 367 2.21 2.77 -16.76
C THR A 367 2.87 1.47 -16.34
N CYS A 368 2.84 0.44 -17.18
CA CYS A 368 3.38 -0.89 -16.87
C CYS A 368 4.14 -1.50 -18.05
N ASP A 369 5.40 -1.88 -17.83
CA ASP A 369 6.26 -2.64 -18.76
C ASP A 369 6.81 -3.95 -18.11
N HIS A 370 6.36 -4.25 -16.89
CA HIS A 370 6.80 -5.44 -16.18
C HIS A 370 6.03 -6.67 -16.64
N PRO A 371 6.69 -7.78 -17.04
CA PRO A 371 6.05 -8.95 -17.66
C PRO A 371 5.13 -9.74 -16.73
N ARG A 372 5.12 -9.42 -15.43
CA ARG A 372 4.17 -9.97 -14.46
C ARG A 372 3.14 -8.95 -13.97
N GLY A 373 3.27 -7.68 -14.38
CA GLY A 373 2.44 -6.62 -13.85
C GLY A 373 0.99 -6.73 -14.31
N MET A 374 0.07 -6.29 -13.47
CA MET A 374 -1.37 -6.25 -13.76
C MET A 374 -1.90 -4.84 -13.47
N GLY A 375 -2.99 -4.43 -14.13
CA GLY A 375 -3.66 -3.19 -13.77
C GLY A 375 -4.52 -3.37 -12.52
N VAL A 376 -5.84 -3.46 -12.69
CA VAL A 376 -6.81 -3.74 -11.62
C VAL A 376 -7.04 -5.24 -11.52
N TYR A 377 -6.91 -5.80 -10.33
CA TYR A 377 -7.07 -7.23 -10.07
C TYR A 377 -7.98 -7.52 -8.88
N THR A 378 -8.89 -8.47 -9.04
CA THR A 378 -9.54 -9.18 -7.93
C THR A 378 -9.99 -10.58 -8.35
N ASP A 379 -9.93 -11.50 -7.40
CA ASP A 379 -10.47 -12.86 -7.45
C ASP A 379 -11.44 -13.15 -6.29
N GLN A 380 -11.83 -12.10 -5.56
CA GLN A 380 -12.61 -12.23 -4.34
C GLN A 380 -14.10 -12.30 -4.67
N SER A 381 -14.70 -13.44 -4.33
CA SER A 381 -16.13 -13.67 -4.55
C SER A 381 -17.04 -12.71 -3.78
N GLN A 382 -16.53 -12.15 -2.68
CA GLN A 382 -17.24 -11.28 -1.74
C GLN A 382 -17.20 -9.80 -2.13
N ALA A 383 -16.34 -9.40 -3.08
CA ALA A 383 -16.26 -8.01 -3.49
C ALA A 383 -17.62 -7.51 -3.98
N GLY A 384 -18.07 -6.38 -3.45
CA GLY A 384 -19.30 -5.70 -3.88
C GLY A 384 -19.16 -5.05 -5.26
N PRO A 385 -20.04 -4.09 -5.62
CA PRO A 385 -19.89 -3.26 -6.81
C PRO A 385 -18.50 -2.61 -6.95
N ILE A 386 -17.97 -2.59 -8.17
CA ILE A 386 -16.66 -1.99 -8.49
C ILE A 386 -16.88 -1.02 -9.63
N THR A 387 -16.49 0.24 -9.42
CA THR A 387 -16.46 1.26 -10.49
C THR A 387 -15.03 1.63 -10.82
N VAL A 388 -14.67 1.59 -12.10
CA VAL A 388 -13.41 2.12 -12.62
C VAL A 388 -13.76 3.20 -13.62
N GLU A 389 -13.51 4.46 -13.26
CA GLU A 389 -13.93 5.62 -14.03
C GLU A 389 -12.77 6.57 -14.32
N ASP A 390 -12.79 7.18 -15.51
CA ASP A 390 -11.81 8.19 -15.94
C ASP A 390 -10.34 7.74 -15.84
N CYS A 391 -10.09 6.42 -15.88
CA CYS A 391 -8.75 5.85 -15.71
C CYS A 391 -8.00 5.69 -17.03
N ARG A 392 -6.66 5.78 -16.96
CA ARG A 392 -5.75 5.58 -18.08
C ARG A 392 -4.73 4.49 -17.76
N PHE A 393 -4.54 3.57 -18.70
CA PHE A 393 -3.57 2.50 -18.63
C PHE A 393 -2.70 2.51 -19.89
N GLU A 394 -1.39 2.69 -19.72
CA GLU A 394 -0.35 2.46 -20.71
C GLU A 394 0.36 1.15 -20.35
N PHE A 395 0.09 0.10 -21.12
CA PHE A 395 0.34 -1.28 -20.71
C PHE A 395 1.07 -2.06 -21.81
N ASP A 396 2.34 -2.33 -21.54
CA ASP A 396 3.34 -2.97 -22.41
C ASP A 396 3.85 -4.27 -21.75
N ALA A 397 2.95 -5.00 -21.08
CA ALA A 397 3.21 -6.26 -20.42
C ALA A 397 2.45 -7.42 -21.10
N ASP A 398 3.18 -8.21 -21.88
CA ASP A 398 2.65 -9.37 -22.59
C ASP A 398 1.99 -10.38 -21.62
N GLY A 399 0.92 -11.03 -22.07
CA GLY A 399 0.24 -12.07 -21.29
C GLY A 399 -0.56 -11.56 -20.10
N SER A 400 -0.58 -10.25 -19.86
CA SER A 400 -1.13 -9.65 -18.65
C SER A 400 -2.40 -8.83 -18.92
N ASP A 401 -3.32 -8.91 -17.96
CA ASP A 401 -4.60 -8.22 -18.03
C ASP A 401 -4.46 -6.81 -17.42
N VAL A 402 -5.10 -5.83 -18.05
CA VAL A 402 -5.24 -4.48 -17.51
C VAL A 402 -6.34 -4.43 -16.48
N VAL A 403 -7.43 -5.16 -16.71
CA VAL A 403 -8.50 -5.37 -15.72
C VAL A 403 -8.81 -6.86 -15.67
N ARG A 404 -8.64 -7.48 -14.51
CA ARG A 404 -8.97 -8.88 -14.27
C ARG A 404 -9.85 -8.99 -13.02
N VAL A 405 -11.11 -9.33 -13.22
CA VAL A 405 -12.11 -9.44 -12.17
C VAL A 405 -12.77 -10.81 -12.23
N HIS A 406 -12.55 -11.61 -11.19
CA HIS A 406 -13.26 -12.88 -10.97
C HIS A 406 -14.05 -12.76 -9.68
N ALA A 407 -15.37 -12.64 -9.77
CA ALA A 407 -16.24 -12.55 -8.60
C ALA A 407 -17.68 -12.84 -9.01
N ALA A 408 -18.50 -13.36 -8.09
CA ALA A 408 -19.87 -13.77 -8.42
C ALA A 408 -20.93 -12.69 -8.14
N GLU A 409 -20.58 -11.67 -7.34
CA GLU A 409 -21.52 -10.66 -6.85
C GLU A 409 -21.15 -9.26 -7.36
N GLY A 410 -22.11 -8.34 -7.41
CA GLY A 410 -21.91 -6.94 -7.78
C GLY A 410 -21.84 -6.65 -9.29
N LEU A 411 -21.89 -5.36 -9.64
CA LEU A 411 -21.68 -4.84 -10.99
C LEU A 411 -20.21 -4.42 -11.12
N LEU A 412 -19.57 -4.71 -12.25
CA LEU A 412 -18.35 -4.01 -12.67
C LEU A 412 -18.73 -2.91 -13.66
N THR A 413 -18.48 -1.66 -13.30
CA THR A 413 -18.61 -0.51 -14.19
C THR A 413 -17.23 -0.08 -14.69
N LEU A 414 -17.05 -0.01 -16.01
CA LEU A 414 -15.89 0.62 -16.65
C LEU A 414 -16.40 1.81 -17.47
N GLU A 415 -16.09 3.03 -17.04
CA GLU A 415 -16.57 4.27 -17.68
C GLU A 415 -15.40 5.19 -18.04
N ASN A 416 -15.37 5.71 -19.26
CA ASN A 416 -14.34 6.66 -19.72
C ASN A 416 -12.90 6.12 -19.55
N VAL A 417 -12.70 4.83 -19.79
CA VAL A 417 -11.40 4.15 -19.59
C VAL A 417 -10.58 4.14 -20.88
N SER A 418 -9.29 4.47 -20.77
CA SER A 418 -8.30 4.37 -21.84
C SER A 418 -7.30 3.25 -21.56
N ILE A 419 -7.18 2.28 -22.47
CA ILE A 419 -6.16 1.23 -22.45
C ILE A 419 -5.35 1.32 -23.73
N VAL A 420 -4.07 1.66 -23.61
CA VAL A 420 -3.14 1.78 -24.74
C VAL A 420 -1.86 1.01 -24.48
N GLY A 421 -1.10 0.69 -25.53
CA GLY A 421 0.22 0.07 -25.41
C GLY A 421 0.47 -0.96 -26.50
N ASP A 422 1.52 -1.75 -26.33
CA ASP A 422 1.92 -2.79 -27.25
C ASP A 422 1.91 -4.21 -26.67
N ALA A 423 1.34 -4.41 -25.48
CA ALA A 423 1.17 -5.74 -24.89
C ALA A 423 0.49 -6.72 -25.87
N GLY A 424 1.14 -7.86 -26.06
CA GLY A 424 0.64 -9.02 -26.79
C GLY A 424 0.08 -10.09 -25.87
N ASP A 425 -0.40 -11.17 -26.49
CA ASP A 425 -0.83 -12.43 -25.90
C ASP A 425 -1.90 -12.31 -24.79
N GLY A 426 -3.09 -12.86 -25.04
CA GLY A 426 -4.20 -12.88 -24.06
C GLY A 426 -5.10 -11.64 -24.12
N PRO A 427 -6.08 -11.51 -23.21
CA PRO A 427 -7.02 -10.39 -23.20
C PRO A 427 -6.51 -9.15 -22.47
N ALA A 428 -7.03 -7.98 -22.83
CA ALA A 428 -6.83 -6.76 -22.06
C ALA A 428 -7.73 -6.67 -20.83
N VAL A 429 -8.97 -7.15 -20.95
CA VAL A 429 -9.95 -7.16 -19.87
C VAL A 429 -10.54 -8.55 -19.75
N THR A 430 -10.44 -9.15 -18.57
CA THR A 430 -11.07 -10.43 -18.22
C THR A 430 -12.08 -10.23 -17.12
N VAL A 431 -13.32 -10.62 -17.38
CA VAL A 431 -14.39 -10.65 -16.37
C VAL A 431 -15.05 -12.03 -16.38
N THR A 432 -15.13 -12.65 -15.21
CA THR A 432 -15.78 -13.95 -15.02
C THR A 432 -16.84 -13.88 -13.93
N GLY A 433 -18.06 -14.31 -14.24
CA GLY A 433 -19.13 -14.55 -13.27
C GLY A 433 -19.79 -13.29 -12.69
N ARG A 434 -19.45 -12.10 -13.20
CA ARG A 434 -19.92 -10.80 -12.72
C ARG A 434 -20.58 -10.00 -13.83
N ASP A 435 -21.71 -9.36 -13.56
CA ASP A 435 -22.36 -8.46 -14.52
C ASP A 435 -21.51 -7.22 -14.83
N VAL A 436 -21.63 -6.68 -16.04
CA VAL A 436 -20.82 -5.55 -16.52
C VAL A 436 -21.63 -4.40 -17.08
N ALA A 437 -21.14 -3.19 -16.87
CA ALA A 437 -21.54 -1.99 -17.59
C ALA A 437 -20.27 -1.30 -18.10
N ILE A 438 -19.96 -1.48 -19.39
CA ILE A 438 -18.79 -0.88 -20.03
C ILE A 438 -19.26 0.21 -20.97
N GLU A 439 -18.84 1.45 -20.73
CA GLU A 439 -19.23 2.64 -21.50
C GLU A 439 -18.00 3.51 -21.81
N ASN A 440 -17.92 4.03 -23.04
CA ASN A 440 -16.85 4.94 -23.48
C ASN A 440 -15.43 4.37 -23.22
N LEU A 441 -15.24 3.09 -23.54
CA LEU A 441 -13.95 2.42 -23.49
C LEU A 441 -13.17 2.68 -24.79
N CYS A 442 -11.97 3.23 -24.70
CA CYS A 442 -11.00 3.08 -25.79
C CYS A 442 -9.90 2.10 -25.38
N LEU A 443 -9.75 1.08 -26.22
CA LEU A 443 -8.78 0.01 -26.04
C LEU A 443 -8.00 -0.11 -27.35
N ARG A 444 -6.72 0.24 -27.32
CA ARG A 444 -5.80 0.14 -28.45
C ARG A 444 -4.51 -0.54 -28.03
N GLN A 445 -4.40 -1.84 -28.29
CA GLN A 445 -3.18 -2.60 -28.00
C GLN A 445 -2.70 -3.34 -29.24
N THR A 446 -1.48 -3.01 -29.68
CA THR A 446 -0.97 -3.44 -30.99
C THR A 446 -0.14 -4.72 -30.94
N GLY A 447 0.11 -5.28 -29.75
CA GLY A 447 0.86 -6.52 -29.58
C GLY A 447 0.20 -7.70 -30.28
N ALA A 448 1.00 -8.70 -30.65
CA ALA A 448 0.53 -9.88 -31.36
C ALA A 448 -0.42 -10.73 -30.48
N ASN A 449 -1.44 -11.35 -31.08
CA ASN A 449 -2.41 -12.22 -30.39
C ASN A 449 -3.09 -11.56 -29.18
N ARG A 450 -3.27 -10.25 -29.20
CA ARG A 450 -3.94 -9.51 -28.14
C ARG A 450 -5.44 -9.51 -28.39
N ASP A 451 -6.21 -10.03 -27.45
CA ASP A 451 -7.66 -9.91 -27.46
C ASP A 451 -8.10 -8.67 -26.67
N GLY A 452 -9.32 -8.18 -26.93
CA GLY A 452 -9.89 -7.06 -26.20
C GLY A 452 -10.52 -7.52 -24.88
N LEU A 453 -11.83 -7.77 -24.91
CA LEU A 453 -12.64 -8.16 -23.75
C LEU A 453 -12.91 -9.67 -23.75
N HIS A 454 -12.70 -10.34 -22.62
CA HIS A 454 -13.14 -11.70 -22.33
C HIS A 454 -14.18 -11.67 -21.21
N LEU A 455 -15.44 -11.95 -21.55
CA LEU A 455 -16.61 -11.83 -20.66
C LEU A 455 -17.28 -13.21 -20.51
N THR A 456 -16.99 -13.94 -19.44
CA THR A 456 -17.42 -15.34 -19.28
C THR A 456 -18.44 -15.50 -18.15
N GLY A 457 -19.62 -16.03 -18.47
CA GLY A 457 -20.71 -16.17 -17.50
C GLY A 457 -21.23 -14.82 -16.99
N VAL A 458 -21.26 -13.82 -17.88
CA VAL A 458 -21.54 -12.41 -17.57
C VAL A 458 -22.84 -11.97 -18.26
N ALA A 459 -23.65 -11.10 -17.64
CA ALA A 459 -24.66 -10.31 -18.33
C ALA A 459 -24.32 -8.81 -18.30
N GLY A 460 -24.89 -8.03 -19.23
CA GLY A 460 -24.75 -6.57 -19.17
C GLY A 460 -24.55 -5.90 -20.52
N THR A 461 -23.81 -4.79 -20.52
CA THR A 461 -23.67 -3.91 -21.70
C THR A 461 -22.22 -3.54 -21.98
N VAL A 462 -21.91 -3.44 -23.28
CA VAL A 462 -20.72 -2.76 -23.80
C VAL A 462 -21.22 -1.73 -24.80
N ASP A 463 -21.08 -0.44 -24.50
CA ASP A 463 -21.54 0.65 -25.36
C ASP A 463 -20.45 1.70 -25.59
N ASP A 464 -20.54 2.39 -26.72
CA ASP A 464 -19.60 3.45 -27.15
C ASP A 464 -18.11 3.07 -27.00
N ALA A 465 -17.76 1.83 -27.34
CA ALA A 465 -16.40 1.31 -27.22
C ALA A 465 -15.64 1.36 -28.55
N SER A 466 -14.34 1.71 -28.51
CA SER A 466 -13.40 1.61 -29.62
C SER A 466 -12.31 0.59 -29.30
N ILE A 467 -12.37 -0.60 -29.91
CA ILE A 467 -11.45 -1.71 -29.62
C ILE A 467 -10.59 -2.02 -30.85
N ASP A 468 -9.31 -1.67 -30.77
CA ASP A 468 -8.26 -1.92 -31.77
C ASP A 468 -7.21 -2.88 -31.21
N VAL A 469 -7.35 -4.16 -31.55
CA VAL A 469 -6.46 -5.23 -31.10
C VAL A 469 -6.13 -6.16 -32.26
N SER A 470 -5.01 -6.90 -32.15
CA SER A 470 -4.58 -7.82 -33.21
C SER A 470 -5.36 -9.14 -33.25
N GLY A 471 -6.00 -9.51 -32.14
CA GLY A 471 -6.82 -10.71 -31.96
C GLY A 471 -8.32 -10.42 -32.03
N THR A 472 -9.07 -11.09 -31.16
CA THR A 472 -10.54 -10.99 -31.05
C THR A 472 -10.92 -9.82 -30.16
N ARG A 473 -11.74 -8.90 -30.68
CA ARG A 473 -12.16 -7.70 -29.91
C ARG A 473 -12.98 -8.04 -28.67
N ILE A 474 -13.95 -8.94 -28.80
CA ILE A 474 -14.82 -9.37 -27.70
C ILE A 474 -15.06 -10.87 -27.82
N VAL A 475 -14.75 -11.60 -26.76
CA VAL A 475 -15.11 -12.99 -26.53
C VAL A 475 -16.11 -12.99 -25.37
N ALA A 476 -17.36 -13.34 -25.65
CA ALA A 476 -18.40 -13.36 -24.62
C ALA A 476 -19.14 -14.70 -24.62
N ASP A 477 -19.33 -15.26 -23.43
CA ASP A 477 -20.21 -16.41 -23.17
C ASP A 477 -21.21 -16.01 -22.07
N GLY A 478 -22.26 -15.30 -22.47
CA GLY A 478 -23.20 -14.65 -21.58
C GLY A 478 -24.20 -13.75 -22.31
N ASP A 479 -25.08 -13.05 -21.57
CA ASP A 479 -26.09 -12.14 -22.12
C ASP A 479 -25.57 -10.70 -22.13
N VAL A 480 -24.60 -10.44 -23.03
CA VAL A 480 -23.97 -9.12 -23.18
C VAL A 480 -24.49 -8.42 -24.43
N ALA A 481 -25.14 -7.29 -24.24
CA ALA A 481 -25.56 -6.42 -25.34
C ALA A 481 -24.41 -5.50 -25.76
N VAL A 482 -24.08 -5.50 -27.05
CA VAL A 482 -23.02 -4.63 -27.61
C VAL A 482 -23.66 -3.53 -28.45
N GLY A 483 -23.49 -2.28 -28.02
CA GLY A 483 -23.86 -1.05 -28.69
C GLY A 483 -22.62 -0.32 -29.24
N SER A 484 -22.84 0.54 -30.25
CA SER A 484 -21.88 1.51 -30.79
C SER A 484 -20.38 1.11 -30.79
N LEU A 485 -20.04 -0.05 -31.35
CA LEU A 485 -18.66 -0.53 -31.42
C LEU A 485 -17.92 0.10 -32.61
N GLY A 486 -16.89 0.91 -32.34
CA GLY A 486 -16.02 1.52 -33.34
C GLY A 486 -14.97 0.55 -33.90
N ASP A 487 -14.68 0.69 -35.20
CA ASP A 487 -13.55 0.02 -35.85
C ASP A 487 -12.28 0.88 -35.69
N GLY A 488 -11.26 0.38 -34.98
CA GLY A 488 -9.94 1.03 -34.91
C GLY A 488 -9.16 1.09 -36.23
N GLY A 489 -9.76 0.60 -37.33
CA GLY A 489 -9.09 0.30 -38.59
C GLY A 489 -9.03 1.42 -39.64
N ASP A 490 -9.57 2.61 -39.37
CA ASP A 490 -9.42 3.74 -40.29
C ASP A 490 -8.62 4.83 -39.58
N GLY A 491 -7.53 5.29 -40.20
CA GLY A 491 -6.59 6.28 -39.66
C GLY A 491 -7.16 7.67 -39.36
N SER A 492 -8.47 7.79 -39.13
CA SER A 492 -9.08 8.90 -38.42
C SER A 492 -8.77 8.80 -36.94
N GLU A 493 -8.21 9.86 -36.38
CA GLU A 493 -7.89 10.10 -34.97
C GLU A 493 -9.15 10.11 -34.05
N GLY A 494 -10.24 9.42 -34.40
CA GLY A 494 -11.57 9.63 -33.84
C GLY A 494 -12.03 8.69 -32.73
N GLY A 495 -11.34 7.57 -32.46
CA GLY A 495 -11.82 6.57 -31.47
C GLY A 495 -11.32 6.77 -30.03
N CYS A 496 -10.19 7.47 -29.86
CA CYS A 496 -9.49 7.58 -28.57
C CYS A 496 -9.08 9.02 -28.21
N SER A 497 -9.42 10.01 -29.03
CA SER A 497 -8.95 11.40 -28.87
C SER A 497 -9.76 12.22 -27.85
N SER A 498 -10.88 11.68 -27.35
CA SER A 498 -11.76 12.34 -26.35
C SER A 498 -11.52 11.87 -24.91
N LEU A 499 -10.60 10.94 -24.68
CA LEU A 499 -10.29 10.41 -23.36
C LEU A 499 -9.51 11.42 -22.49
N PRO A 500 -9.47 11.23 -21.16
CA PRO A 500 -8.71 12.09 -20.27
C PRO A 500 -7.28 12.27 -20.78
N ALA A 501 -6.89 13.52 -21.05
CA ALA A 501 -5.49 13.84 -21.28
C ALA A 501 -4.71 13.42 -20.02
N ARG A 502 -3.48 12.91 -20.18
CA ARG A 502 -2.58 12.63 -19.03
C ARG A 502 -2.74 13.76 -18.03
N SER A 503 -3.13 13.45 -16.80
CA SER A 503 -3.14 14.44 -15.73
C SER A 503 -1.74 15.01 -15.72
N SER A 504 -1.61 16.30 -16.03
CA SER A 504 -0.31 16.93 -16.01
C SER A 504 0.06 17.01 -14.54
N SER A 505 0.71 15.96 -14.02
CA SER A 505 1.61 16.16 -12.90
C SER A 505 2.50 17.30 -13.34
N SER A 506 2.45 18.40 -12.61
CA SER A 506 3.26 19.55 -12.93
C SER A 506 4.70 19.07 -12.82
N SER A 507 5.29 18.70 -13.96
CA SER A 507 6.72 18.59 -14.12
C SER A 507 7.24 20.00 -13.87
N ARG A 508 7.52 20.28 -12.60
CA ARG A 508 8.50 21.29 -12.23
C ARG A 508 9.82 20.73 -12.72
N SER A 509 10.05 20.95 -14.01
CA SER A 509 11.37 21.06 -14.57
C SER A 509 12.02 22.25 -13.87
N ASN A 510 12.81 21.95 -12.84
CA ASN A 510 14.00 22.69 -12.42
C ASN A 510 14.76 21.90 -11.36
#